data_AF-A0A5A8DKC8-F1
#
_entry.id   AF-A0A5A8DKC8-F1
#
_cell.length_a   1.000
_cell.length_b   1.000
_cell.length_c   1.000
_cell.angle_alpha   90.00
_cell.angle_beta   90.00
_cell.angle_gamma   90.00
#
_symmetry.space_group_name_H-M   'P 1'
#
loop_
_entity.id
_entity.type
_entity.pdbx_description
1 polymer ?
#
loop_
_entity_poly.entity_id
_entity_poly.type
_entity_poly.pdbx_seq_one_letter_code
_entity_poly.pdbx_strand_id
1 'polypeptide(L)'
;MTRGQIGLFGVGAAAAAALLATCAASPIEVPAEAATASDSRRVMTFMYLWYGDEAGNYTHWNHAVLPHWRPIDGLAFKHATGRRFAPPEEIHAPFWPRRGLYSSSDPVVLEEQMREMRAAGIGVAVVSWWGRPDVPGTHDSQGVNTDAVVPAVLAAAAKENMRVAFHLEPYEGRTAASVVKDVEYIRNRYGAHRAVLRTTRAALGARPSTPLEVPSDEGGVPLFFVYDSYHIPDE
;
A
#
# COMPACT_ATOMS: atom_id res chain seq x y z
N MET A 1 -70.68 47.87 15.32
CA MET A 1 -69.92 47.90 14.06
C MET A 1 -69.37 46.52 13.79
N THR A 2 -69.71 46.01 12.63
CA THR A 2 -69.61 44.63 12.11
C THR A 2 -68.25 44.26 11.55
N ARG A 3 -67.85 42.99 11.72
CA ARG A 3 -67.10 42.08 10.82
C ARG A 3 -66.50 40.97 11.70
N GLY A 4 -66.50 39.67 11.39
CA GLY A 4 -66.87 38.88 10.22
C GLY A 4 -66.20 37.51 10.41
N GLN A 5 -66.92 36.42 10.11
CA GLN A 5 -66.44 35.03 10.16
C GLN A 5 -65.35 34.73 9.11
N ILE A 6 -64.82 33.49 9.23
CA ILE A 6 -64.08 32.64 8.27
C ILE A 6 -62.56 32.64 8.55
N GLY A 7 -61.87 31.51 8.71
CA GLY A 7 -62.28 30.13 8.51
C GLY A 7 -61.23 29.12 9.02
N LEU A 8 -61.69 27.88 9.05
CA LEU A 8 -60.98 26.65 9.39
C LEU A 8 -59.95 26.32 8.29
N PHE A 9 -58.69 26.07 8.66
CA PHE A 9 -57.80 25.21 7.87
C PHE A 9 -57.04 24.31 8.84
N GLY A 10 -57.40 23.04 8.82
CA GLY A 10 -56.60 21.98 9.41
C GLY A 10 -55.43 21.64 8.50
N VAL A 11 -54.26 21.41 9.10
CA VAL A 11 -53.20 20.54 8.59
C VAL A 11 -52.63 19.92 9.86
N GLY A 12 -52.94 18.66 10.17
CA GLY A 12 -52.30 17.53 9.52
C GLY A 12 -51.04 17.21 10.31
N ALA A 13 -51.15 16.26 11.25
CA ALA A 13 -50.03 15.72 11.98
C ALA A 13 -48.99 15.16 11.00
N ALA A 14 -47.75 15.61 11.10
CA ALA A 14 -46.60 14.94 10.48
C ALA A 14 -45.62 14.61 11.60
N ALA A 15 -45.75 13.40 12.15
CA ALA A 15 -44.72 12.80 12.97
C ALA A 15 -43.49 12.57 12.07
N ALA A 16 -42.41 13.30 12.32
CA ALA A 16 -41.13 13.05 11.69
C ALA A 16 -40.52 11.78 12.30
N ALA A 17 -40.80 10.63 11.68
CA ALA A 17 -40.08 9.40 11.97
C ALA A 17 -38.68 9.52 11.35
N ALA A 18 -37.67 9.70 12.19
CA ALA A 18 -36.28 9.61 11.77
C ALA A 18 -35.98 8.15 11.37
N LEU A 19 -35.86 7.88 10.08
CA LEU A 19 -35.24 6.64 9.61
C LEU A 19 -33.74 6.72 9.90
N LEU A 20 -33.33 6.12 11.02
CA LEU A 20 -31.95 5.66 11.20
C LEU A 20 -31.72 4.50 10.23
N ALA A 21 -31.25 4.82 9.02
CA ALA A 21 -30.71 3.82 8.12
C ALA A 21 -29.41 3.29 8.72
N THR A 22 -29.48 2.17 9.44
CA THR A 22 -28.31 1.39 9.81
C THR A 22 -27.72 0.81 8.53
N CYS A 23 -26.66 1.42 8.01
CA CYS A 23 -25.79 0.79 7.02
C CYS A 23 -25.06 -0.38 7.70
N ALA A 24 -25.75 -1.51 7.87
CA ALA A 24 -25.07 -2.77 8.09
C ALA A 24 -24.31 -3.08 6.80
N ALA A 25 -23.00 -2.83 6.80
CA ALA A 25 -22.14 -3.34 5.74
C ALA A 25 -22.22 -4.86 5.81
N SER A 26 -22.95 -5.46 4.85
CA SER A 26 -22.93 -6.90 4.71
C SER A 26 -21.47 -7.35 4.60
N PRO A 27 -21.05 -8.36 5.38
CA PRO A 27 -19.74 -8.95 5.18
C PRO A 27 -19.66 -9.37 3.71
N ILE A 28 -18.57 -8.99 3.03
CA ILE A 28 -18.24 -9.57 1.75
C ILE A 28 -18.01 -11.06 2.04
N GLU A 29 -18.99 -11.90 1.74
CA GLU A 29 -18.82 -13.34 1.75
C GLU A 29 -17.90 -13.68 0.58
N VAL A 30 -16.60 -13.74 0.86
CA VAL A 30 -15.64 -14.34 -0.04
C VAL A 30 -15.96 -15.84 -0.06
N PRO A 31 -16.32 -16.42 -1.22
CA PRO A 31 -16.63 -17.84 -1.30
C PRO A 31 -15.47 -18.64 -0.72
N ALA A 32 -15.75 -19.47 0.28
CA ALA A 32 -14.80 -20.38 0.89
C ALA A 32 -14.52 -21.58 -0.02
N GLU A 33 -14.23 -21.33 -1.30
CA GLU A 33 -13.52 -22.29 -2.09
C GLU A 33 -12.05 -21.99 -1.85
N ALA A 34 -11.47 -22.71 -0.88
CA ALA A 34 -10.05 -22.69 -0.64
C ALA A 34 -9.38 -22.90 -2.00
N ALA A 35 -8.85 -21.81 -2.58
CA ALA A 35 -8.01 -21.89 -3.74
C ALA A 35 -7.00 -22.97 -3.42
N THR A 36 -7.12 -24.11 -4.10
CA THR A 36 -6.15 -25.18 -3.99
C THR A 36 -4.80 -24.49 -4.15
N ALA A 37 -3.85 -24.76 -3.25
CA ALA A 37 -2.55 -24.07 -3.14
C ALA A 37 -1.68 -24.06 -4.43
N SER A 38 -2.23 -24.56 -5.53
CA SER A 38 -1.77 -24.47 -6.90
C SER A 38 -1.94 -23.06 -7.46
N ASP A 39 -0.82 -22.32 -7.43
CA ASP A 39 -0.45 -21.20 -8.32
C ASP A 39 -0.90 -19.76 -8.00
N SER A 40 -1.27 -19.45 -6.74
CA SER A 40 -1.49 -18.05 -6.30
C SER A 40 -0.27 -17.13 -6.48
N ARG A 41 0.92 -17.72 -6.69
CA ARG A 41 2.18 -17.00 -6.89
C ARG A 41 2.26 -16.25 -8.22
N ARG A 42 1.28 -16.42 -9.10
CA ARG A 42 1.12 -15.62 -10.34
C ARG A 42 0.40 -14.30 -10.12
N VAL A 43 -0.32 -14.16 -9.00
CA VAL A 43 -1.04 -12.94 -8.66
C VAL A 43 -0.24 -12.20 -7.60
N MET A 44 0.20 -10.99 -7.96
CA MET A 44 1.02 -10.13 -7.13
C MET A 44 0.31 -8.80 -6.89
N THR A 45 0.52 -8.20 -5.72
CA THR A 45 0.03 -6.85 -5.43
C THR A 45 1.16 -5.99 -4.86
N PHE A 46 1.18 -4.71 -5.23
CA PHE A 46 2.10 -3.76 -4.62
C PHE A 46 1.65 -3.43 -3.19
N MET A 47 2.61 -3.39 -2.26
CA MET A 47 2.40 -3.14 -0.85
C MET A 47 3.36 -2.05 -0.37
N TYR A 48 2.81 -1.02 0.29
CA TYR A 48 3.58 0.11 0.80
C TYR A 48 3.79 -0.01 2.30
N LEU A 49 5.04 0.10 2.73
CA LEU A 49 5.48 -0.12 4.12
C LEU A 49 5.76 1.20 4.87
N TRP A 50 5.14 2.30 4.45
CA TRP A 50 5.56 3.65 4.83
C TRP A 50 4.65 4.37 5.84
N TYR A 51 3.55 3.74 6.27
CA TYR A 51 2.60 4.37 7.19
C TYR A 51 3.10 4.25 8.63
N GLY A 52 2.88 5.28 9.45
CA GLY A 52 3.26 5.29 10.85
C GLY A 52 2.25 6.03 11.71
N ASP A 53 2.15 5.62 12.98
CA ASP A 53 1.22 6.17 13.98
C ASP A 53 1.87 6.33 15.38
N GLU A 54 3.20 6.43 15.44
CA GLU A 54 3.99 6.40 16.68
C GLU A 54 3.54 7.48 17.67
N ALA A 55 2.77 7.07 18.70
CA ALA A 55 2.24 7.93 19.75
C ALA A 55 1.53 9.20 19.22
N GLY A 56 0.79 9.07 18.11
CA GLY A 56 0.08 10.18 17.47
C GLY A 56 0.94 11.02 16.52
N ASN A 57 2.23 10.69 16.35
CA ASN A 57 3.03 11.19 15.25
C ASN A 57 2.76 10.34 14.00
N TYR A 58 1.92 10.87 13.13
CA TYR A 58 1.53 10.18 11.92
C TYR A 58 2.54 10.40 10.79
N THR A 59 2.87 9.34 10.06
CA THR A 59 3.70 9.39 8.86
C THR A 59 2.90 8.89 7.67
N HIS A 60 3.03 9.55 6.51
CA HIS A 60 2.20 9.41 5.30
C HIS A 60 0.72 9.76 5.46
N TRP A 61 0.09 9.47 6.59
CA TRP A 61 -1.29 9.94 6.85
C TRP A 61 -1.38 11.47 6.89
N ASN A 62 -0.31 12.15 7.30
CA ASN A 62 -0.21 13.61 7.41
C ASN A 62 0.54 14.26 6.23
N HIS A 63 0.60 13.60 5.07
CA HIS A 63 1.37 14.06 3.91
C HIS A 63 0.95 15.48 3.47
N ALA A 64 1.87 16.25 2.89
CA ALA A 64 1.58 17.61 2.41
C ALA A 64 0.87 17.60 1.04
N VAL A 65 0.01 18.59 0.78
CA VAL A 65 -0.54 18.80 -0.57
C VAL A 65 0.59 19.17 -1.52
N LEU A 66 0.77 18.38 -2.57
CA LEU A 66 1.82 18.60 -3.58
C LEU A 66 1.53 19.84 -4.44
N PRO A 67 2.57 20.56 -4.89
CA PRO A 67 2.41 21.63 -5.86
C PRO A 67 1.98 21.09 -7.23
N HIS A 68 1.27 21.91 -8.00
CA HIS A 68 1.03 21.63 -9.41
C HIS A 68 2.31 21.83 -10.24
N TRP A 69 2.58 20.94 -11.19
CA TRP A 69 3.80 20.96 -12.01
C TRP A 69 3.90 22.20 -12.92
N ARG A 70 2.77 22.73 -13.41
CA ARG A 70 2.70 24.06 -14.05
C ARG A 70 2.50 25.15 -12.99
N PRO A 71 3.43 26.10 -12.83
CA PRO A 71 3.28 27.19 -11.86
C PRO A 71 2.01 28.01 -12.05
N ILE A 72 1.59 28.23 -13.30
CA ILE A 72 0.41 29.06 -13.61
C ILE A 72 -0.88 28.43 -13.07
N ASP A 73 -1.07 27.12 -13.19
CA ASP A 73 -2.26 26.46 -12.62
C ASP A 73 -2.15 26.34 -11.10
N GLY A 74 -0.91 26.20 -10.59
CA GLY A 74 -0.64 26.17 -9.16
C GLY A 74 -1.16 27.42 -8.43
N LEU A 75 -1.30 28.55 -9.12
CA LEU A 75 -1.89 29.77 -8.55
C LEU A 75 -3.33 29.56 -8.05
N ALA A 76 -4.12 28.70 -8.71
CA ALA A 76 -5.49 28.40 -8.28
C ALA A 76 -5.54 27.63 -6.95
N PHE A 77 -4.50 26.84 -6.66
CA PHE A 77 -4.42 25.95 -5.48
C PHE A 77 -3.39 26.41 -4.45
N LYS A 78 -2.82 27.62 -4.60
CA LYS A 78 -1.76 28.15 -3.73
C LYS A 78 -2.08 28.15 -2.23
N HIS A 79 -3.36 28.18 -1.88
CA HIS A 79 -3.84 28.16 -0.50
C HIS A 79 -3.80 26.76 0.13
N ALA A 80 -3.78 25.72 -0.70
CA ALA A 80 -3.73 24.33 -0.27
C ALA A 80 -2.31 23.76 -0.37
N THR A 81 -1.52 24.14 -1.38
CA THR A 81 -0.15 23.64 -1.59
C THR A 81 0.71 23.78 -0.34
N GLY A 82 1.40 22.69 0.04
CA GLY A 82 2.28 22.64 1.22
C GLY A 82 1.55 22.47 2.56
N ARG A 83 0.21 22.65 2.59
CA ARG A 83 -0.58 22.32 3.77
C ARG A 83 -0.46 20.83 4.07
N ARG A 84 -0.19 20.48 5.32
CA ARG A 84 -0.23 19.10 5.80
C ARG A 84 -1.63 18.75 6.28
N PHE A 85 -2.01 17.49 6.05
CA PHE A 85 -3.22 16.92 6.63
C PHE A 85 -3.02 16.73 8.15
N ALA A 86 -4.10 16.80 8.92
CA ALA A 86 -4.10 16.71 10.38
C ALA A 86 -4.87 15.47 10.88
N PRO A 87 -4.23 14.29 10.93
CA PRO A 87 -4.86 13.10 11.50
C PRO A 87 -5.00 13.20 13.03
N PRO A 88 -5.99 12.52 13.65
CA PRO A 88 -6.84 11.49 13.05
C PRO A 88 -8.13 12.00 12.42
N GLU A 89 -8.40 13.30 12.35
CA GLU A 89 -9.65 13.83 11.77
C GLU A 89 -9.53 14.05 10.26
N GLU A 90 -8.32 14.34 9.77
CA GLU A 90 -8.05 14.66 8.38
C GLU A 90 -6.82 13.89 7.88
N ILE A 91 -7.01 12.89 7.01
CA ILE A 91 -5.91 12.09 6.44
C ILE A 91 -5.68 12.43 4.97
N HIS A 92 -4.44 12.22 4.52
CA HIS A 92 -4.07 12.29 3.11
C HIS A 92 -4.56 11.03 2.33
N ALA A 93 -5.88 10.85 2.29
CA ALA A 93 -6.53 9.84 1.47
C ALA A 93 -7.99 10.22 1.22
N PRO A 94 -8.55 9.97 0.02
CA PRO A 94 -9.98 10.14 -0.23
C PRO A 94 -10.84 9.04 0.39
N PHE A 95 -10.22 7.94 0.86
CA PHE A 95 -10.88 6.81 1.51
C PHE A 95 -10.30 6.59 2.91
N TRP A 96 -11.08 5.98 3.79
CA TRP A 96 -10.66 5.64 5.16
C TRP A 96 -10.33 4.15 5.29
N PRO A 97 -9.16 3.77 5.81
CA PRO A 97 -8.88 2.36 6.09
C PRO A 97 -9.80 1.83 7.21
N ARG A 98 -10.40 0.65 7.00
CA ARG A 98 -11.26 0.01 8.02
C ARG A 98 -10.53 -0.20 9.35
N ARG A 99 -9.22 -0.49 9.29
CA ARG A 99 -8.35 -0.66 10.46
C ARG A 99 -7.84 0.64 11.08
N GLY A 100 -8.35 1.79 10.63
CA GLY A 100 -7.89 3.10 11.08
C GLY A 100 -6.49 3.43 10.58
N LEU A 101 -5.85 4.38 11.24
CA LEU A 101 -4.55 4.93 10.88
C LEU A 101 -3.48 4.05 11.50
N TYR A 102 -3.14 2.98 10.79
CA TYR A 102 -2.20 1.97 11.24
C TYR A 102 -0.73 2.38 11.04
N SER A 103 0.16 1.75 11.78
CA SER A 103 1.59 1.67 11.45
C SER A 103 1.93 0.45 10.61
N SER A 104 2.74 0.66 9.57
CA SER A 104 3.33 -0.40 8.75
C SER A 104 4.40 -1.22 9.49
N SER A 105 4.91 -0.74 10.63
CA SER A 105 5.84 -1.49 11.48
C SER A 105 5.14 -2.42 12.48
N ASP A 106 3.81 -2.35 12.60
CA ASP A 106 3.04 -3.22 13.48
C ASP A 106 2.93 -4.65 12.89
N PRO A 107 3.50 -5.68 13.54
CA PRO A 107 3.44 -7.05 13.05
C PRO A 107 2.02 -7.63 12.98
N VAL A 108 1.08 -7.16 13.82
CA VAL A 108 -0.31 -7.60 13.78
C VAL A 108 -0.98 -7.09 12.50
N VAL A 109 -0.78 -5.81 12.18
CA VAL A 109 -1.29 -5.19 10.94
C VAL A 109 -0.74 -5.92 9.72
N LEU A 110 0.57 -6.21 9.69
CA LEU A 110 1.19 -6.93 8.58
C LEU A 110 0.61 -8.35 8.42
N GLU A 111 0.40 -9.09 9.51
CA GLU A 111 -0.17 -10.43 9.46
C GLU A 111 -1.62 -10.42 8.95
N GLU A 112 -2.44 -9.47 9.42
CA GLU A 112 -3.81 -9.30 8.93
C GLU A 112 -3.87 -8.94 7.45
N GLN A 113 -3.00 -8.03 7.00
CA GLN A 113 -2.93 -7.65 5.57
C GLN A 113 -2.52 -8.85 4.70
N MET A 114 -1.61 -9.70 5.17
CA MET A 114 -1.27 -10.96 4.48
C MET A 114 -2.47 -11.91 4.43
N ARG A 115 -3.22 -12.05 5.52
CA ARG A 115 -4.43 -12.87 5.55
C ARG A 115 -5.50 -12.36 4.57
N GLU A 116 -5.69 -11.04 4.49
CA GLU A 116 -6.61 -10.38 3.55
C GLU A 116 -6.18 -10.63 2.10
N MET A 117 -4.90 -10.45 1.78
CA MET A 117 -4.37 -10.72 0.45
C MET A 117 -4.56 -12.20 0.06
N ARG A 118 -4.26 -13.12 0.97
CA ARG A 118 -4.45 -14.56 0.73
C ARG A 118 -5.92 -14.89 0.49
N ALA A 119 -6.84 -14.33 1.28
CA ALA A 119 -8.28 -14.51 1.10
C ALA A 119 -8.77 -13.97 -0.26
N ALA A 120 -8.11 -12.92 -0.79
CA ALA A 120 -8.37 -12.37 -2.12
C ALA A 120 -7.70 -13.17 -3.27
N GLY A 121 -7.02 -14.28 -2.99
CA GLY A 121 -6.33 -15.10 -4.00
C GLY A 121 -4.96 -14.55 -4.43
N ILE A 122 -4.41 -13.57 -3.73
CA ILE A 122 -3.08 -12.99 -3.99
C ILE A 122 -2.03 -13.84 -3.27
N GLY A 123 -0.97 -14.25 -3.99
CA GLY A 123 0.11 -15.06 -3.42
C GLY A 123 1.40 -14.29 -3.13
N VAL A 124 1.56 -13.08 -3.68
CA VAL A 124 2.80 -12.30 -3.56
C VAL A 124 2.52 -10.85 -3.18
N ALA A 125 3.15 -10.38 -2.11
CA ALA A 125 3.27 -8.96 -1.80
C ALA A 125 4.56 -8.39 -2.40
N VAL A 126 4.45 -7.40 -3.28
CA VAL A 126 5.58 -6.69 -3.88
C VAL A 126 5.83 -5.43 -3.06
N VAL A 127 6.82 -5.48 -2.16
CA VAL A 127 7.01 -4.43 -1.16
C VAL A 127 7.84 -3.26 -1.70
N SER A 128 7.32 -2.04 -1.53
CA SER A 128 8.04 -0.79 -1.80
C SER A 128 9.29 -0.68 -0.93
N TRP A 129 10.46 -0.55 -1.57
CA TRP A 129 11.76 -0.54 -0.92
C TRP A 129 12.61 0.65 -1.39
N TRP A 130 12.99 1.52 -0.46
CA TRP A 130 13.55 2.86 -0.72
C TRP A 130 15.07 2.97 -0.66
N GLY A 131 15.79 1.85 -0.69
CA GLY A 131 17.26 1.86 -0.64
C GLY A 131 17.83 1.40 0.69
N ARG A 132 19.15 1.24 0.71
CA ARG A 132 19.87 0.74 1.89
C ARG A 132 20.03 1.84 2.94
N PRO A 133 19.75 1.57 4.23
CA PRO A 133 19.74 2.60 5.27
C PRO A 133 21.12 3.24 5.54
N ASP A 134 22.21 2.64 5.07
CA ASP A 134 23.59 3.18 5.15
C ASP A 134 23.92 4.20 4.05
N VAL A 135 23.03 4.39 3.07
CA VAL A 135 23.25 5.29 1.93
C VAL A 135 22.39 6.55 2.08
N PRO A 136 22.98 7.76 2.12
CA PRO A 136 22.20 9.00 2.16
C PRO A 136 21.22 9.14 0.99
N GLY A 137 20.06 9.73 1.23
CA GLY A 137 19.02 9.96 0.21
C GLY A 137 18.17 8.72 -0.13
N THR A 138 18.35 7.60 0.57
CA THR A 138 17.54 6.39 0.41
C THR A 138 16.27 6.41 1.25
N HIS A 139 15.37 7.32 0.91
CA HIS A 139 14.06 7.42 1.52
C HIS A 139 13.09 8.08 0.53
N ASP A 140 11.80 7.99 0.80
CA ASP A 140 10.81 8.73 0.02
C ASP A 140 10.83 10.24 0.33
N SER A 141 9.93 10.98 -0.32
CA SER A 141 9.77 12.42 -0.11
C SER A 141 9.29 12.82 1.30
N GLN A 142 8.84 11.86 2.12
CA GLN A 142 8.46 12.05 3.51
C GLN A 142 9.57 11.63 4.49
N GLY A 143 10.73 11.20 3.99
CA GLY A 143 11.86 10.78 4.82
C GLY A 143 11.77 9.34 5.31
N VAL A 144 10.86 8.52 4.75
CA VAL A 144 10.70 7.12 5.18
C VAL A 144 11.61 6.20 4.38
N ASN A 145 12.47 5.48 5.11
CA ASN A 145 13.16 4.30 4.61
C ASN A 145 12.43 3.04 5.11
N THR A 146 12.09 2.13 4.19
CA THR A 146 11.27 0.94 4.50
C THR A 146 12.08 -0.32 4.84
N ASP A 147 13.41 -0.27 4.79
CA ASP A 147 14.28 -1.45 4.99
C ASP A 147 14.10 -2.07 6.38
N ALA A 148 13.91 -1.24 7.41
CA ALA A 148 13.72 -1.71 8.79
C ALA A 148 12.44 -2.56 8.97
N VAL A 149 11.44 -2.41 8.10
CA VAL A 149 10.17 -3.15 8.13
C VAL A 149 10.28 -4.50 7.40
N VAL A 150 11.28 -4.68 6.54
CA VAL A 150 11.45 -5.89 5.70
C VAL A 150 11.46 -7.19 6.51
N PRO A 151 12.16 -7.32 7.66
CA PRO A 151 12.09 -8.54 8.46
C PRO A 151 10.67 -8.88 8.95
N ALA A 152 9.88 -7.88 9.35
CA ALA A 152 8.54 -8.07 9.88
C ALA A 152 7.55 -8.51 8.79
N VAL A 153 7.59 -7.88 7.61
CA VAL A 153 6.71 -8.26 6.50
C VAL A 153 7.05 -9.65 5.96
N LEU A 154 8.34 -10.02 5.94
CA LEU A 154 8.77 -11.37 5.60
C LEU A 154 8.24 -12.41 6.59
N ALA A 155 8.31 -12.12 7.90
CA ALA A 155 7.77 -12.99 8.93
C ALA A 155 6.24 -13.16 8.79
N ALA A 156 5.50 -12.07 8.56
CA ALA A 156 4.06 -12.10 8.33
C ALA A 156 3.69 -12.94 7.09
N ALA A 157 4.36 -12.72 5.96
CA ALA A 157 4.14 -13.49 4.74
C ALA A 157 4.42 -14.99 4.94
N ALA A 158 5.48 -15.33 5.68
CA ALA A 158 5.82 -16.70 6.02
C ALA A 158 4.72 -17.40 6.83
N LYS A 159 4.10 -16.71 7.80
CA LYS A 159 2.99 -17.26 8.60
C LYS A 159 1.77 -17.58 7.75
N GLU A 160 1.43 -16.70 6.80
CA GLU A 160 0.25 -16.82 5.94
C GLU A 160 0.53 -17.57 4.61
N ASN A 161 1.69 -18.25 4.51
CA ASN A 161 2.14 -18.98 3.31
C ASN A 161 2.14 -18.14 2.01
N MET A 162 2.41 -16.85 2.14
CA MET A 162 2.62 -15.93 1.02
C MET A 162 4.11 -15.82 0.66
N ARG A 163 4.39 -15.10 -0.42
CA ARG A 163 5.74 -14.69 -0.82
C ARG A 163 5.88 -13.17 -0.90
N VAL A 164 7.11 -12.69 -0.88
CA VAL A 164 7.49 -11.28 -0.97
C VAL A 164 8.45 -11.09 -2.14
N ALA A 165 8.14 -10.14 -3.02
CA ALA A 165 9.07 -9.60 -4.01
C ALA A 165 9.38 -8.13 -3.68
N PHE A 166 10.41 -7.56 -4.29
CA PHE A 166 10.87 -6.20 -3.97
C PHE A 166 10.59 -5.23 -5.12
N HIS A 167 9.98 -4.09 -4.80
CA HIS A 167 9.80 -2.94 -5.70
C HIS A 167 10.85 -1.89 -5.36
N LEU A 168 11.90 -1.79 -6.17
CA LEU A 168 13.01 -0.85 -5.97
C LEU A 168 12.55 0.54 -6.43
N GLU A 169 12.39 1.43 -5.46
CA GLU A 169 11.90 2.80 -5.65
C GLU A 169 13.01 3.75 -6.15
N PRO A 170 12.64 4.90 -6.76
CA PRO A 170 13.59 5.84 -7.34
C PRO A 170 14.12 6.80 -6.28
N TYR A 171 14.99 6.31 -5.41
CA TYR A 171 15.70 7.16 -4.46
C TYR A 171 16.68 8.11 -5.16
N GLU A 172 17.10 9.17 -4.45
CA GLU A 172 17.96 10.21 -5.00
C GLU A 172 19.31 9.65 -5.47
N GLY A 173 19.70 9.96 -6.71
CA GLY A 173 20.99 9.54 -7.26
C GLY A 173 21.08 8.05 -7.63
N ARG A 174 19.96 7.34 -7.74
CA ARG A 174 19.94 5.93 -8.18
C ARG A 174 20.52 5.75 -9.59
N THR A 175 21.53 4.88 -9.69
CA THR A 175 22.21 4.44 -10.92
C THR A 175 22.14 2.92 -11.08
N ALA A 176 22.47 2.40 -12.27
CA ALA A 176 22.59 0.96 -12.52
C ALA A 176 23.55 0.28 -11.52
N ALA A 177 24.74 0.86 -11.32
CA ALA A 177 25.71 0.38 -10.34
C ALA A 177 25.17 0.36 -8.90
N SER A 178 24.34 1.35 -8.51
CA SER A 178 23.72 1.36 -7.18
C SER A 178 22.62 0.29 -7.04
N VAL A 179 21.80 0.07 -8.09
CA VAL A 179 20.80 -1.00 -8.12
C VAL A 179 21.44 -2.37 -7.98
N VAL A 180 22.60 -2.61 -8.61
CA VAL A 180 23.37 -3.86 -8.42
C VAL A 180 23.73 -4.05 -6.94
N LYS A 181 24.24 -3.01 -6.26
CA LYS A 181 24.58 -3.07 -4.83
C LYS A 181 23.35 -3.32 -3.95
N ASP A 182 22.20 -2.77 -4.32
CA ASP A 182 20.96 -2.97 -3.58
C ASP A 182 20.43 -4.40 -3.72
N VAL A 183 20.47 -4.95 -4.93
CA VAL A 183 20.15 -6.37 -5.18
C VAL A 183 21.07 -7.28 -4.37
N GLU A 184 22.37 -6.99 -4.32
CA GLU A 184 23.32 -7.72 -3.49
C GLU A 184 23.00 -7.62 -2.00
N TYR A 185 22.69 -6.42 -1.51
CA TYR A 185 22.31 -6.20 -0.11
C TYR A 185 21.06 -7.00 0.26
N ILE A 186 19.98 -6.90 -0.53
CA ILE A 186 18.73 -7.63 -0.29
C ILE A 186 18.97 -9.13 -0.34
N ARG A 187 19.73 -9.62 -1.33
CA ARG A 187 20.07 -11.05 -1.45
C ARG A 187 20.85 -11.54 -0.24
N ASN A 188 21.86 -10.80 0.21
CA ASN A 188 22.72 -11.22 1.31
C ASN A 188 21.99 -11.14 2.66
N ARG A 189 21.13 -10.13 2.85
CA ARG A 189 20.46 -9.85 4.12
C ARG A 189 19.15 -10.62 4.31
N TYR A 190 18.34 -10.72 3.25
CA TYR A 190 16.98 -11.28 3.31
C TYR A 190 16.80 -12.49 2.38
N GLY A 191 17.66 -12.66 1.39
CA GLY A 191 17.51 -13.62 0.31
C GLY A 191 17.59 -15.10 0.72
N ALA A 192 17.82 -15.44 1.99
CA ALA A 192 17.68 -16.80 2.54
C ALA A 192 16.30 -17.03 3.17
N HIS A 193 15.51 -15.98 3.43
CA HIS A 193 14.20 -16.12 4.07
C HIS A 193 13.23 -16.88 3.16
N ARG A 194 12.45 -17.82 3.72
CA ARG A 194 11.53 -18.68 2.96
C ARG A 194 10.40 -17.92 2.26
N ALA A 195 10.03 -16.76 2.79
CA ALA A 195 9.02 -15.90 2.19
C ALA A 195 9.53 -15.10 0.98
N VAL A 196 10.84 -14.98 0.74
CA VAL A 196 11.33 -14.28 -0.46
C VAL A 196 10.92 -15.08 -1.70
N LEU A 197 10.21 -14.43 -2.62
CA LEU A 197 9.86 -15.01 -3.92
C LEU A 197 11.14 -15.21 -4.73
N ARG A 198 11.34 -16.44 -5.20
CA ARG A 198 12.43 -16.80 -6.11
C ARG A 198 11.86 -17.32 -7.41
N THR A 199 12.59 -17.10 -8.49
CA THR A 199 12.25 -17.56 -9.84
C THR A 199 13.49 -18.06 -10.57
N THR A 200 13.33 -18.75 -11.71
CA THR A 200 14.47 -19.19 -12.53
C THR A 200 14.96 -18.05 -13.42
N ARG A 201 16.26 -18.05 -13.75
CA ARG A 201 16.81 -17.08 -14.72
C ARG A 201 16.15 -17.21 -16.09
N ALA A 202 15.79 -18.44 -16.48
CA ALA A 202 15.06 -18.71 -17.71
C ALA A 202 13.68 -18.03 -17.72
N ALA A 203 12.96 -18.07 -16.58
CA ALA A 203 11.66 -17.41 -16.45
C ALA A 203 11.77 -15.87 -16.50
N LEU A 204 12.83 -15.27 -15.94
CA LEU A 204 13.06 -13.82 -16.06
C LEU A 204 13.33 -13.35 -17.50
N GLY A 205 13.99 -14.19 -18.31
CA GLY A 205 14.27 -13.90 -19.72
C GLY A 205 13.18 -14.37 -20.68
N ALA A 206 12.11 -14.98 -20.17
CA ALA A 206 11.05 -15.52 -21.00
C ALA A 206 10.10 -14.41 -21.51
N ARG A 207 9.35 -14.72 -22.58
CA ARG A 207 8.33 -13.80 -23.10
C ARG A 207 7.29 -13.50 -22.02
N PRO A 208 6.64 -12.32 -22.03
CA PRO A 208 5.63 -11.94 -21.03
C PRO A 208 4.47 -12.93 -20.86
N SER A 209 4.18 -13.73 -21.89
CA SER A 209 3.12 -14.76 -21.86
C SER A 209 3.53 -16.06 -21.17
N THR A 210 4.82 -16.25 -20.89
CA THR A 210 5.32 -17.45 -20.21
C THR A 210 5.04 -17.31 -18.71
N PRO A 211 4.34 -18.26 -18.09
CA PRO A 211 4.16 -18.25 -16.65
C PRO A 211 5.47 -18.12 -15.89
N LEU A 212 5.49 -17.30 -14.84
CA LEU A 212 6.61 -17.23 -13.92
C LEU A 212 6.80 -18.62 -13.29
N GLU A 213 7.90 -19.27 -13.61
CA GLU A 213 8.29 -20.50 -12.92
C GLU A 213 8.70 -20.11 -11.49
N VAL A 214 7.98 -20.67 -10.51
CA VAL A 214 8.31 -20.50 -9.09
C VAL A 214 8.83 -21.85 -8.59
N PRO A 215 10.15 -22.00 -8.42
CA PRO A 215 10.74 -23.22 -7.87
C PRO A 215 10.14 -23.53 -6.51
N SER A 216 10.05 -24.82 -6.16
CA SER A 216 9.44 -25.33 -4.93
C SER A 216 10.25 -25.07 -3.65
N ASP A 217 10.96 -23.94 -3.62
CA ASP A 217 11.85 -23.48 -2.55
C ASP A 217 13.20 -24.25 -2.51
N GLU A 218 14.30 -23.50 -2.69
CA GLU A 218 15.75 -23.80 -2.53
C GLU A 218 16.58 -23.36 -3.76
N GLY A 219 15.99 -23.34 -4.96
CA GLY A 219 16.62 -22.86 -6.20
C GLY A 219 16.10 -21.51 -6.68
N GLY A 220 16.92 -20.78 -7.45
CA GLY A 220 16.50 -19.57 -8.17
C GLY A 220 17.09 -18.25 -7.64
N VAL A 221 16.64 -17.15 -8.24
CA VAL A 221 17.04 -15.78 -7.90
C VAL A 221 15.84 -14.99 -7.41
N PRO A 222 16.01 -14.05 -6.45
CA PRO A 222 14.91 -13.19 -6.03
C PRO A 222 14.37 -12.35 -7.19
N LEU A 223 13.06 -12.08 -7.17
CA LEU A 223 12.40 -11.21 -8.15
C LEU A 223 12.42 -9.75 -7.68
N PHE A 224 12.81 -8.85 -8.58
CA PHE A 224 12.84 -7.41 -8.37
C PHE A 224 12.05 -6.69 -9.46
N PHE A 225 11.24 -5.72 -9.05
CA PHE A 225 10.64 -4.72 -9.93
C PHE A 225 11.45 -3.44 -9.76
N VAL A 226 11.81 -2.78 -10.85
CA VAL A 226 12.55 -1.51 -10.81
C VAL A 226 11.59 -0.42 -11.28
N TYR A 227 11.04 0.35 -10.33
CA TYR A 227 10.12 1.45 -10.63
C TYR A 227 10.85 2.54 -11.40
N ASP A 228 10.22 3.16 -12.39
CA ASP A 228 10.82 4.22 -13.20
C ASP A 228 12.24 3.89 -13.70
N SER A 229 12.43 2.66 -14.17
CA SER A 229 13.73 2.18 -14.66
C SER A 229 14.31 3.01 -15.81
N TYR A 230 13.45 3.66 -16.59
CA TYR A 230 13.84 4.58 -17.67
C TYR A 230 14.49 5.89 -17.18
N HIS A 231 14.49 6.15 -15.87
CA HIS A 231 15.24 7.26 -15.26
C HIS A 231 16.66 6.87 -14.85
N ILE A 232 17.06 5.60 -14.97
CA ILE A 232 18.45 5.19 -14.77
C ILE A 232 19.28 5.72 -15.95
N PRO A 233 20.31 6.56 -15.71
CA PRO A 233 21.14 7.09 -16.79
C PRO A 233 21.88 5.98 -17.54
N ASP A 234 22.08 6.17 -18.84
CA ASP A 234 23.03 5.36 -19.63
C ASP A 234 24.45 5.66 -19.12
N GLU A 235 25.27 4.61 -18.94
CA GLU A 235 26.67 4.69 -18.50
C GLU A 235 27.61 5.20 -19.61
#